data_AF-A0A6I0F6A4-F1
#
_entry.id   AF-A0A6I0F6A4-F1
#
_cell.length_a   1.000
_cell.length_b   1.000
_cell.length_c   1.000
_cell.angle_alpha   90.00
_cell.angle_beta   90.00
_cell.angle_gamma   90.00
#
_symmetry.space_group_name_H-M   'P 1'
#
loop_
_entity.id
_entity.type
_entity.pdbx_description
1 polymer ?
#
loop_
_entity_poly.entity_id
_entity_poly.type
_entity_poly.pdbx_seq_one_letter_code
_entity_poly.pdbx_strand_id
1 'polypeptide(L)'
;MITKTFELGPESALNDVRTKLSSLPGYKVKDSGKSHLTVHVGHPLKYRMMGVYVTDNYLAPIEVQAEKADDGAISVTLKQSIKALFNLGGKNVEFYQRGYSRVEEALSAKR
;
A
#
# COMPACT_ATOMS: atom_id res chain seq x y z
N MET A 1 10.53 -1.40 11.53
CA MET A 1 9.76 -1.09 10.29
C MET A 1 8.52 -1.96 10.30
N ILE A 2 7.34 -1.39 10.10
CA ILE A 2 6.09 -2.15 10.13
C ILE A 2 5.77 -2.55 8.70
N THR A 3 5.80 -3.86 8.43
CA THR A 3 5.41 -4.46 7.15
C THR A 3 4.17 -5.30 7.41
N LYS A 4 3.19 -5.24 6.51
CA LYS A 4 2.00 -6.10 6.58
C LYS A 4 1.93 -6.94 5.32
N THR A 5 1.87 -8.26 5.46
CA THR A 5 1.72 -9.19 4.33
C THR A 5 0.41 -9.95 4.48
N PHE A 6 -0.34 -10.09 3.40
CA PHE A 6 -1.56 -10.87 3.34
C PHE A 6 -1.71 -11.48 1.94
N GLU A 7 -2.51 -12.54 1.85
CA GLU A 7 -2.71 -13.27 0.61
C GLU A 7 -4.11 -13.00 0.06
N LEU A 8 -4.18 -12.77 -1.24
CA LEU A 8 -5.42 -12.73 -1.99
C LEU A 8 -5.64 -14.12 -2.59
N GLY A 9 -6.89 -14.58 -2.57
CA GLY A 9 -7.25 -15.91 -3.08
C GLY A 9 -6.89 -16.10 -4.56
N PRO A 10 -6.79 -17.36 -5.03
CA PRO A 10 -6.30 -17.72 -6.35
C PRO A 10 -7.14 -17.20 -7.52
N GLU A 11 -8.34 -16.69 -7.23
CA GLU A 11 -9.25 -16.07 -8.19
C GLU A 11 -8.88 -14.61 -8.50
N SER A 12 -8.01 -13.99 -7.71
CA SER A 12 -7.59 -12.60 -7.91
C SER A 12 -6.50 -12.51 -8.97
N ALA A 13 -6.65 -11.63 -9.96
CA ALA A 13 -5.58 -11.34 -10.91
C ALA A 13 -4.71 -10.16 -10.44
N LEU A 14 -3.42 -10.15 -10.81
CA LEU A 14 -2.54 -8.99 -10.60
C LEU A 14 -3.13 -7.71 -11.24
N ASN A 15 -3.91 -7.86 -12.31
CA ASN A 15 -4.60 -6.76 -12.95
C ASN A 15 -5.76 -6.19 -12.10
N ASP A 16 -6.41 -7.03 -11.29
CA ASP A 16 -7.42 -6.56 -10.33
C ASP A 16 -6.76 -5.78 -9.19
N VAL A 17 -5.64 -6.29 -8.67
CA VAL A 17 -4.81 -5.56 -7.70
C VAL A 17 -4.43 -4.20 -8.25
N ARG A 18 -3.95 -4.14 -9.49
CA ARG A 18 -3.62 -2.89 -10.18
C ARG A 18 -4.81 -1.93 -10.27
N THR A 19 -5.96 -2.44 -10.70
CA THR A 19 -7.17 -1.64 -10.89
C THR A 19 -7.70 -1.09 -9.57
N LYS A 20 -7.77 -1.94 -8.53
CA LYS A 20 -8.19 -1.54 -7.18
C LYS A 20 -7.26 -0.50 -6.57
N LEU A 21 -5.94 -0.68 -6.71
CA LEU A 21 -4.95 0.29 -6.23
C LEU A 21 -4.97 1.60 -7.03
N SER A 22 -5.32 1.56 -8.31
CA SER A 22 -5.35 2.77 -9.16
C SER A 22 -6.36 3.82 -8.70
N SER A 23 -7.39 3.40 -7.94
CA SER A 23 -8.37 4.30 -7.33
C SER A 23 -7.84 5.01 -6.07
N LEU A 24 -6.68 4.60 -5.54
CA LEU A 24 -6.11 5.21 -4.35
C LEU A 24 -5.32 6.49 -4.69
N PRO A 25 -5.38 7.52 -3.82
CA PRO A 25 -4.68 8.77 -4.04
C PRO A 25 -3.16 8.57 -4.01
N GLY A 26 -2.45 9.20 -4.94
CA GLY A 26 -1.00 9.08 -5.06
C GLY A 26 -0.53 7.75 -5.66
N TYR A 27 -1.44 7.00 -6.30
CA TYR A 27 -1.10 5.78 -7.04
C TYR A 27 -0.04 6.04 -8.12
N LYS A 28 1.03 5.25 -8.09
CA LYS A 28 2.11 5.28 -9.08
C LYS A 28 2.71 3.88 -9.20
N VAL A 29 2.71 3.32 -10.41
CA VAL A 29 3.42 2.06 -10.68
C VAL A 29 4.92 2.33 -10.64
N LYS A 30 5.66 1.57 -9.83
CA LYS A 30 7.12 1.62 -9.77
C LYS A 30 7.74 0.53 -10.63
N ASP A 31 7.16 -0.66 -10.58
CA ASP A 31 7.62 -1.83 -11.32
C ASP A 31 6.43 -2.76 -11.63
N SER A 32 6.42 -3.38 -12.80
CA SER A 32 5.31 -4.24 -13.24
C SER A 32 5.82 -5.31 -14.19
N GLY A 33 5.68 -6.56 -13.79
CA GLY A 33 5.98 -7.74 -14.59
C GLY A 33 4.77 -8.66 -14.74
N LYS A 34 5.02 -9.85 -15.32
CA LYS A 34 3.98 -10.88 -15.50
C LYS A 34 3.58 -11.57 -14.19
N SER A 35 4.50 -11.65 -13.24
CA SER A 35 4.33 -12.35 -11.95
C SER A 35 4.49 -11.44 -10.73
N HIS A 36 4.81 -10.16 -10.92
CA HIS A 36 5.03 -9.20 -9.84
C HIS A 36 4.49 -7.81 -10.21
N LEU A 37 4.11 -7.04 -9.21
CA LEU A 37 3.63 -5.67 -9.34
C LEU A 37 4.07 -4.87 -8.11
N THR A 38 4.87 -3.83 -8.31
CA THR A 38 5.22 -2.86 -7.26
C THR A 38 4.59 -1.52 -7.55
N VAL A 39 3.77 -1.05 -6.61
CA VAL A 39 3.02 0.20 -6.69
C VAL A 39 3.30 1.05 -5.47
N HIS A 40 3.39 2.36 -5.65
CA HIS A 40 3.35 3.34 -4.58
C HIS A 40 1.95 3.93 -4.49
N VAL A 41 1.45 4.08 -3.27
CA VAL A 41 0.22 4.82 -2.97
C VAL A 41 0.51 5.86 -1.90
N GLY A 42 -0.22 6.95 -1.88
CA GLY A 42 0.05 8.10 -1.01
C GLY A 42 1.18 9.00 -1.55
N HIS A 43 1.11 10.29 -1.23
CA HIS A 43 2.07 11.27 -1.74
C HIS A 43 3.23 11.50 -0.76
N PRO A 44 4.47 11.09 -1.11
CA PRO A 44 5.62 11.24 -0.21
C PRO A 44 5.98 12.71 0.06
N LEU A 45 5.83 13.57 -0.94
CA LEU A 45 6.07 15.00 -0.80
C LEU A 45 5.03 15.66 0.13
N LYS A 46 3.74 15.29 0.01
CA LYS A 46 2.69 15.80 0.90
C LYS A 46 2.94 15.35 2.34
N TYR A 47 3.35 14.10 2.55
CA TYR A 47 3.73 13.60 3.86
C TYR A 47 4.89 14.39 4.48
N ARG A 48 5.93 14.68 3.70
CA ARG A 48 7.09 15.48 4.15
C ARG A 48 6.75 16.94 4.43
N MET A 49 5.87 17.54 3.64
CA MET A 49 5.39 18.92 3.81
C MET A 49 4.43 19.07 5.00
N MET A 50 3.58 18.07 5.25
CA MET A 50 2.55 18.18 6.29
C MET A 50 3.09 18.04 7.71
N GLY A 51 4.25 17.38 7.90
CA GLY A 51 5.11 17.42 9.09
C GLY A 51 4.52 17.02 10.45
N VAL A 52 3.22 17.17 10.68
CA VAL A 52 2.46 17.08 11.94
C VAL A 52 0.95 16.94 11.67
N TYR A 53 0.41 17.39 10.51
CA TYR A 53 -1.03 17.33 10.20
C TYR A 53 -1.43 16.04 9.46
N VAL A 54 -1.42 14.94 10.20
CA VAL A 54 -1.92 13.65 9.70
C VAL A 54 -3.44 13.63 9.81
N THR A 55 -4.16 14.10 8.79
CA THR A 55 -5.63 14.05 8.76
C THR A 55 -6.14 12.82 8.01
N ASP A 56 -7.39 12.40 8.27
CA ASP A 56 -7.99 11.21 7.68
C ASP A 56 -8.19 11.29 6.15
N ASN A 57 -8.03 12.47 5.57
CA ASN A 57 -8.11 12.70 4.12
C ASN A 57 -6.82 12.31 3.37
N TYR A 58 -5.73 12.02 4.09
CA TYR A 58 -4.46 11.64 3.48
C TYR A 58 -4.17 10.16 3.64
N LEU A 59 -3.71 9.53 2.56
CA LEU A 59 -3.18 8.17 2.59
C LEU A 59 -1.69 8.21 2.90
N ALA A 60 -1.25 7.34 3.80
CA ALA A 60 0.17 7.17 4.11
C ALA A 60 0.95 6.72 2.87
N PRO A 61 2.20 7.19 2.68
CA PRO A 61 3.01 6.79 1.54
C PRO A 61 3.49 5.34 1.72
N ILE A 62 2.82 4.42 1.03
CA ILE A 62 2.96 2.97 1.16
C ILE A 62 3.46 2.40 -0.17
N GLU A 63 4.42 1.49 -0.10
CA GLU A 63 4.82 0.62 -1.20
C GLU A 63 4.06 -0.70 -1.08
N VAL A 64 3.31 -1.04 -2.12
CA VAL A 64 2.55 -2.27 -2.27
C VAL A 64 3.29 -3.17 -3.25
N GLN A 65 3.74 -4.32 -2.79
CA GLN A 65 4.38 -5.34 -3.59
C GLN A 65 3.43 -6.52 -3.68
N ALA A 66 2.95 -6.82 -4.87
CA ALA A 66 2.11 -7.99 -5.13
C ALA A 66 2.90 -8.99 -5.98
N GLU A 67 3.00 -10.21 -5.51
CA GLU A 67 3.71 -11.30 -6.19
C GLU A 67 2.76 -12.48 -6.34
N LYS A 68 2.72 -13.05 -7.54
CA LYS A 68 1.94 -14.25 -7.81
C LYS A 68 2.76 -15.47 -7.42
N ALA A 69 2.23 -16.27 -6.51
CA ALA A 69 2.80 -17.53 -6.09
C ALA A 69 2.46 -18.66 -7.09
N ASP A 70 3.20 -19.76 -7.02
CA ASP A 70 3.08 -20.91 -7.93
C ASP A 70 1.73 -21.65 -7.80
N ASP A 71 1.07 -21.53 -6.65
CA ASP A 71 -0.27 -22.04 -6.38
C ASP A 71 -1.40 -21.17 -6.96
N GLY A 72 -1.04 -20.04 -7.58
CA GLY A 72 -1.98 -19.07 -8.15
C GLY A 72 -2.44 -18.00 -7.17
N ALA A 73 -2.10 -18.09 -5.88
CA ALA A 73 -2.38 -17.04 -4.91
C ALA A 73 -1.55 -15.78 -5.21
N ILE A 74 -2.02 -14.63 -4.73
CA ILE A 74 -1.24 -13.38 -4.81
C ILE A 74 -0.86 -12.96 -3.40
N SER A 75 0.44 -12.98 -3.12
CA SER A 75 0.99 -12.43 -1.88
C SER A 75 1.15 -10.93 -2.03
N VAL A 76 0.49 -10.16 -1.16
CA VAL A 76 0.58 -8.70 -1.13
C VAL A 76 1.31 -8.27 0.13
N THR A 77 2.44 -7.60 -0.07
CA THR A 77 3.27 -7.03 0.99
C THR A 77 3.20 -5.50 0.96
N LEU A 78 2.76 -4.91 2.07
CA LEU A 78 2.67 -3.47 2.30
C LEU A 78 3.84 -3.00 3.15
N LYS A 79 4.61 -2.04 2.64
CA LYS A 79 5.79 -1.46 3.28
C LYS A 79 5.69 0.06 3.33
N GLN A 80 6.37 0.68 4.28
CA GLN A 80 6.53 2.13 4.27
C GLN A 80 7.41 2.53 3.08
N SER A 81 6.90 3.38 2.18
CA SER A 81 7.67 3.85 1.00
C SER A 81 8.80 4.81 1.38
N ILE A 82 8.71 5.41 2.56
CA ILE A 82 9.67 6.39 3.07
C ILE A 82 10.12 5.94 4.45
N LYS A 83 11.43 5.94 4.71
CA LYS A 83 11.93 5.95 6.10
C LYS A 83 11.39 7.23 6.75
N ALA A 84 10.62 7.10 7.82
CA ALA A 84 10.13 8.25 8.58
C ALA A 84 11.32 9.17 8.91
N LEU A 85 11.41 10.32 8.23
CA LEU A 85 12.47 11.31 8.44
C LEU A 85 12.37 11.93 9.83
N PHE A 86 11.18 11.85 10.43
CA PHE A 86 10.90 12.28 11.79
C PHE A 86 10.44 11.08 12.61
N ASN A 87 11.11 10.86 13.73
CA ASN A 87 10.79 9.85 14.73
C ASN A 87 9.52 10.28 15.50
N LEU A 88 8.37 10.42 14.81
CA LEU A 88 7.12 10.97 15.37
C LEU A 88 6.34 9.98 16.26
N GLY A 89 7.02 9.03 16.91
CA GLY A 89 6.42 8.12 17.90
C GLY A 89 5.16 7.37 17.41
N GLY A 90 4.24 7.08 18.33
CA GLY A 90 3.04 6.25 18.09
C GLY A 90 2.07 6.78 17.02
N LYS A 91 1.95 8.09 16.82
CA LYS A 91 1.01 8.67 15.83
C LYS A 91 1.37 8.32 14.39
N ASN A 92 2.66 8.20 14.10
CA ASN A 92 3.14 7.73 12.79
C ASN A 92 2.77 6.27 12.57
N VAL A 93 2.91 5.43 13.61
CA VAL A 93 2.54 4.02 13.56
C VAL A 93 1.05 3.86 13.27
N GLU A 94 0.19 4.58 13.98
CA GLU A 94 -1.27 4.58 13.76
C GLU A 94 -1.62 5.04 12.33
N PHE A 95 -0.94 6.06 11.80
CA PHE A 95 -1.20 6.54 10.45
C PHE A 95 -0.91 5.49 9.38
N TYR A 96 0.24 4.81 9.49
CA TYR A 96 0.59 3.73 8.57
C TYR A 96 -0.33 2.52 8.76
N GLN A 97 -0.72 2.18 9.99
CA GLN A 97 -1.70 1.11 10.24
C GLN A 97 -3.04 1.41 9.59
N ARG A 98 -3.59 2.63 9.75
CA ARG A 98 -4.81 3.05 9.04
C ARG A 98 -4.64 3.00 7.53
N GLY A 99 -3.49 3.44 7.01
CA GLY A 99 -3.16 3.34 5.60
C GLY A 99 -3.14 1.90 5.08
N TYR A 100 -2.54 0.99 5.86
CA TYR A 100 -2.52 -0.44 5.53
C TYR A 100 -3.92 -1.05 5.53
N SER A 101 -4.74 -0.75 6.54
CA SER A 101 -6.14 -1.20 6.58
C SER A 101 -6.92 -0.69 5.36
N ARG A 102 -6.77 0.57 4.95
CA ARG A 102 -7.44 1.09 3.74
C ARG A 102 -7.01 0.39 2.45
N VAL A 103 -5.71 0.10 2.31
CA VAL A 103 -5.18 -0.62 1.14
C VAL A 103 -5.69 -2.06 1.13
N GLU A 104 -5.67 -2.72 2.28
CA GLU A 104 -6.21 -4.07 2.45
C GLU A 104 -7.71 -4.13 2.19
N GLU A 105 -8.50 -3.18 2.70
CA GLU A 105 -9.94 -3.05 2.42
C GLU A 105 -10.20 -2.85 0.92
N ALA A 106 -9.44 -1.96 0.27
CA ALA A 106 -9.57 -1.73 -1.18
C ALA A 106 -9.25 -3.00 -1.99
N LEU A 107 -8.29 -3.82 -1.53
CA LEU A 107 -7.90 -5.06 -2.17
C LEU A 107 -8.85 -6.22 -1.87
N SER A 108 -9.36 -6.29 -0.64
CA SER A 108 -10.21 -7.37 -0.12
C SER A 108 -11.69 -7.15 -0.39
N ALA A 109 -12.10 -5.93 -0.76
CA ALA A 109 -13.45 -5.65 -1.22
C ALA A 109 -13.78 -6.56 -2.42
N LYS A 110 -14.57 -7.61 -2.15
CA LYS A 110 -15.20 -8.45 -3.16
C LYS A 110 -16.23 -7.58 -3.88
N ARG A 111 -16.12 -7.48 -5.21
CA ARG A 111 -17.24 -7.02 -6.03
C ARG A 111 -18.19 -8.19 -6.26
#